data_AF-A0A7K3S144-F1
#
_entry.id   AF-A0A7K3S144-F1
#
_cell.length_a   1.000
_cell.length_b   1.000
_cell.length_c   1.000
_cell.angle_alpha   90.00
_cell.angle_beta   90.00
_cell.angle_gamma   90.00
#
_symmetry.space_group_name_H-M   'P 1'
#
loop_
_entity.id
_entity.type
_entity.pdbx_description
1 polymer ?
#
loop_
_entity_poly.entity_id
_entity_poly.type
_entity_poly.pdbx_seq_one_letter_code
_entity_poly.pdbx_strand_id
1 'polypeptide(L)'
;MKNTTLAAAGIALGAGLGAAHLALTVKHHREEKHLRFARMHADLLRDTAADARLTAITNSGHYAELDDDERAQFMNANRWATLWSLMLRLGFKSRASFRPVAEAFMSGPVGQAFWRSARAHRRITARDKHDEAFNDLMNEAYVEATSEPSAV
;
A
#
# COMPACT_ATOMS: atom_id res chain seq x y z
N MET A 1 -31.58 47.04 1.14
CA MET A 1 -30.96 46.13 0.13
C MET A 1 -29.51 45.76 0.43
N LYS A 2 -28.60 46.69 0.76
CA LYS A 2 -27.17 46.36 1.02
C LYS A 2 -26.94 45.36 2.18
N ASN A 3 -27.70 45.45 3.27
CA ASN A 3 -27.50 44.61 4.45
C ASN A 3 -27.92 43.15 4.23
N THR A 4 -28.93 42.91 3.39
CA THR A 4 -29.43 41.56 3.07
C THR A 4 -28.42 40.79 2.21
N THR A 5 -27.73 41.47 1.30
CA THR A 5 -26.69 40.86 0.44
C THR A 5 -25.44 40.49 1.23
N LEU A 6 -25.04 41.31 2.20
CA LEU A 6 -23.93 41.04 3.11
C LEU A 6 -24.21 39.84 4.03
N ALA A 7 -25.43 39.75 4.58
CA ALA A 7 -25.85 38.62 5.40
C ALA A 7 -25.89 37.31 4.58
N ALA A 8 -26.43 37.35 3.35
CA ALA A 8 -26.46 36.19 2.47
C ALA A 8 -25.04 35.72 2.07
N ALA A 9 -24.12 36.65 1.79
CA ALA A 9 -22.72 36.33 1.50
C ALA A 9 -22.01 35.68 2.70
N GLY A 10 -22.26 36.18 3.92
CA GLY A 10 -21.71 35.60 5.14
C GLY A 10 -22.19 34.17 5.41
N ILE A 11 -23.49 33.91 5.20
CA ILE A 11 -24.07 32.55 5.34
C ILE A 11 -23.49 31.60 4.28
N ALA A 12 -23.38 32.04 3.03
CA ALA A 12 -22.84 31.22 1.95
C ALA A 12 -21.36 30.86 2.19
N LEU A 13 -20.54 31.81 2.66
CA LEU A 13 -19.16 31.56 3.04
C LEU A 13 -19.05 30.59 4.22
N GLY A 14 -19.87 30.79 5.26
CA GLY A 14 -19.91 29.89 6.43
C GLY A 14 -20.31 28.45 6.05
N ALA A 15 -21.33 28.30 5.21
CA ALA A 15 -21.76 26.99 4.72
C ALA A 15 -20.68 26.32 3.84
N GLY A 16 -20.01 27.08 2.97
CA GLY A 16 -18.92 26.58 2.14
C GLY A 16 -17.71 26.11 2.96
N LEU A 17 -17.29 26.90 3.97
CA LEU A 17 -16.22 26.52 4.89
C LEU A 17 -16.59 25.31 5.73
N GLY A 18 -17.84 25.24 6.22
CA GLY A 18 -18.35 24.10 6.98
C GLY A 18 -18.34 22.80 6.16
N ALA A 19 -18.80 22.85 4.91
CA ALA A 19 -18.78 21.70 4.00
C ALA A 19 -17.34 21.25 3.68
N ALA A 20 -16.44 22.21 3.40
CA ALA A 20 -15.03 21.91 3.14
C ALA A 20 -14.34 21.28 4.36
N HIS A 21 -14.58 21.81 5.55
CA HIS A 21 -14.04 21.27 6.79
C HIS A 21 -14.54 19.84 7.05
N LEU A 22 -15.85 19.58 6.88
CA LEU A 22 -16.41 18.24 7.04
C LEU A 22 -15.80 17.24 6.05
N ALA A 23 -15.67 17.63 4.78
CA ALA A 23 -15.04 16.78 3.78
C ALA A 23 -13.59 16.46 4.13
N LEU A 24 -12.82 17.44 4.62
CA LEU A 24 -11.45 17.26 5.06
C LEU A 24 -11.36 16.35 6.29
N THR A 25 -12.24 16.52 7.27
CA THR A 25 -12.31 15.67 8.47
C THR A 25 -12.66 14.23 8.12
N VAL A 26 -13.63 14.01 7.23
CA VAL A 26 -13.97 12.65 6.75
C VAL A 26 -12.79 12.02 6.01
N LYS A 27 -12.08 12.80 5.19
CA LYS A 27 -10.87 12.35 4.51
C LYS A 27 -9.79 11.93 5.53
N HIS A 28 -9.43 12.80 6.46
CA HIS A 28 -8.43 12.50 7.48
C HIS A 28 -8.80 11.29 8.33
N HIS A 29 -10.06 11.17 8.74
CA HIS A 29 -10.54 10.00 9.49
C HIS A 29 -10.39 8.70 8.70
N ARG A 30 -10.67 8.73 7.39
CA ARG A 30 -10.49 7.56 6.52
C ARG A 30 -9.01 7.20 6.36
N GLU A 31 -8.14 8.19 6.20
CA GLU A 31 -6.69 8.00 6.11
C GLU A 31 -6.12 7.42 7.42
N GLU A 32 -6.55 7.95 8.56
CA GLU A 32 -6.16 7.45 9.88
C GLU A 32 -6.60 6.00 10.08
N LYS A 33 -7.84 5.66 9.72
CA LYS A 33 -8.33 4.27 9.76
C LYS A 33 -7.48 3.35 8.88
N HIS A 34 -7.15 3.76 7.66
CA HIS A 34 -6.29 2.97 6.77
C HIS A 34 -4.90 2.71 7.39
N LEU A 35 -4.28 3.74 7.97
CA LEU A 35 -2.99 3.59 8.66
C LEU A 35 -3.10 2.64 9.86
N ARG A 36 -4.18 2.75 10.64
CA ARG A 36 -4.43 1.89 11.81
C ARG A 36 -4.60 0.43 11.40
N PHE A 37 -5.37 0.15 10.35
CA PHE A 37 -5.54 -1.20 9.81
C PHE A 37 -4.23 -1.78 9.29
N ALA A 38 -3.42 -0.98 8.58
CA ALA A 38 -2.14 -1.46 8.09
C ALA A 38 -1.13 -1.72 9.21
N ARG A 39 -1.16 -0.93 10.29
CA ARG A 39 -0.38 -1.22 11.49
C ARG A 39 -0.82 -2.54 12.13
N MET A 40 -2.12 -2.73 12.34
CA MET A 40 -2.66 -3.99 12.87
C MET A 40 -2.27 -5.19 12.00
N HIS A 41 -2.37 -5.04 10.67
CA HIS A 41 -1.96 -6.09 9.73
C HIS A 41 -0.46 -6.38 9.82
N ALA A 42 0.39 -5.34 9.91
CA ALA A 42 1.82 -5.51 10.07
C ALA A 42 2.19 -6.16 11.41
N ASP A 43 1.48 -5.83 12.49
CA ASP A 43 1.66 -6.45 13.80
C ASP A 43 1.24 -7.93 13.75
N LEU A 44 0.10 -8.26 13.14
CA LEU A 44 -0.31 -9.65 12.91
C LEU A 44 0.72 -10.43 12.09
N LEU A 45 1.23 -9.85 11.00
CA LEU A 45 2.28 -10.49 10.18
C LEU A 45 3.59 -10.69 10.97
N ARG A 46 3.94 -9.79 11.89
CA ARG A 46 5.07 -9.97 12.80
C ARG A 46 4.85 -11.19 13.69
N ASP A 47 3.67 -11.26 14.30
CA ASP A 47 3.36 -12.27 15.29
C ASP A 47 3.26 -13.66 14.62
N THR A 48 2.66 -13.73 13.42
CA THR A 48 2.64 -14.92 12.55
C THR A 48 4.04 -15.37 12.12
N ALA A 49 4.97 -14.46 11.89
CA ALA A 49 6.35 -14.80 11.51
C ALA A 49 7.23 -15.21 12.71
N ALA A 50 6.85 -14.81 13.94
CA ALA A 50 7.60 -15.11 15.15
C ALA A 50 7.19 -16.43 15.82
N ASP A 51 6.06 -17.03 15.44
CA ASP A 51 5.54 -18.27 16.02
C ASP A 51 4.92 -19.18 14.97
N ALA A 52 5.57 -20.33 14.70
CA ALA A 52 5.15 -21.33 13.73
C ALA A 52 3.70 -21.83 13.93
N ARG A 53 3.18 -21.78 15.17
CA ARG A 53 1.80 -22.19 15.48
C ARG A 53 0.77 -21.20 14.93
N LEU A 54 1.09 -19.91 14.96
CA LEU A 54 0.23 -18.85 14.42
C LEU A 54 0.26 -18.84 12.89
N THR A 55 1.38 -19.27 12.33
CA THR A 55 1.55 -19.46 10.89
C THR A 55 0.58 -20.49 10.31
N ALA A 56 0.30 -21.58 11.03
CA ALA A 56 -0.63 -22.62 10.59
C ALA A 56 -2.05 -22.08 10.37
N ILE A 57 -2.46 -21.01 11.08
CA ILE A 57 -3.79 -20.40 10.98
C ILE A 57 -3.94 -19.60 9.68
N THR A 58 -2.84 -19.02 9.19
CA THR A 58 -2.82 -18.17 7.99
C THR A 58 -2.22 -18.88 6.77
N ASN A 59 -1.90 -20.16 6.91
CA ASN A 59 -1.27 -20.97 5.86
C ASN A 59 -2.31 -21.30 4.77
N SER A 60 -2.50 -20.38 3.83
CA SER A 60 -3.10 -20.72 2.55
C SER A 60 -2.14 -21.63 1.78
N GLY A 61 -2.65 -22.36 0.79
CA GLY A 61 -1.82 -23.24 -0.05
C GLY A 61 -0.63 -22.52 -0.73
N HIS A 62 -0.62 -21.18 -0.80
CA HIS A 62 0.50 -20.39 -1.31
C HIS A 62 1.75 -20.38 -0.42
N TYR A 63 1.65 -20.76 0.86
CA TYR A 63 2.75 -20.73 1.82
C TYR A 63 3.11 -22.12 2.35
N ALA A 64 2.36 -23.15 1.94
CA ALA A 64 2.48 -24.51 2.46
C ALA A 64 3.84 -25.16 2.13
N GLU A 65 4.45 -24.77 1.01
CA GLU A 65 5.73 -25.32 0.55
C GLU A 65 6.95 -24.51 1.03
N LEU A 66 6.75 -23.33 1.64
CA LEU A 66 7.85 -22.51 2.15
C LEU A 66 8.32 -23.01 3.51
N ASP A 67 9.63 -23.06 3.72
CA ASP A 67 10.20 -23.25 5.05
C ASP A 67 9.95 -22.03 5.96
N ASP A 68 10.32 -22.14 7.24
CA ASP A 68 10.05 -21.10 8.23
C ASP A 68 10.78 -19.78 7.90
N ASP A 69 12.01 -19.84 7.39
CA ASP A 69 12.83 -18.68 7.05
C ASP A 69 12.32 -17.98 5.78
N GLU A 70 12.03 -18.74 4.74
CA GLU A 70 11.41 -18.26 3.50
C GLU A 70 10.07 -17.59 3.79
N ARG A 71 9.29 -18.18 4.71
CA ARG A 71 8.00 -17.62 5.09
C ARG A 71 8.16 -16.33 5.87
N ALA A 72 9.10 -16.24 6.82
CA ALA A 72 9.41 -15.00 7.52
C ALA A 72 9.82 -13.89 6.54
N GLN A 73 10.63 -14.22 5.54
CA GLN A 73 11.03 -13.30 4.47
C GLN A 73 9.82 -12.83 3.63
N PHE A 74 8.93 -13.75 3.24
CA PHE A 74 7.71 -13.42 2.49
C PHE A 74 6.76 -12.53 3.29
N MET A 75 6.57 -12.80 4.58
CA MET A 75 5.73 -11.97 5.45
C MET A 75 6.33 -10.57 5.59
N ASN A 76 7.65 -10.47 5.76
CA ASN A 76 8.33 -9.18 5.83
C ASN A 76 8.24 -8.40 4.51
N ALA A 77 8.44 -9.07 3.37
CA ALA A 77 8.25 -8.50 2.04
C ALA A 77 6.82 -7.96 1.84
N ASN A 78 5.81 -8.72 2.29
CA ASN A 78 4.41 -8.30 2.23
C ASN A 78 4.16 -7.03 3.07
N ARG A 79 4.75 -6.94 4.27
CA ARG A 79 4.66 -5.76 5.14
C ARG A 79 5.23 -4.52 4.48
N TRP A 80 6.43 -4.64 3.90
CA TRP A 80 7.05 -3.54 3.16
C TRP A 80 6.21 -3.09 1.98
N ALA A 81 5.73 -4.03 1.16
CA ALA A 81 4.88 -3.72 0.02
C ALA A 81 3.57 -3.01 0.44
N THR A 82 2.94 -3.44 1.54
CA THR A 82 1.74 -2.76 2.08
C THR A 82 2.06 -1.36 2.59
N LEU A 83 3.17 -1.18 3.32
CA LEU A 83 3.60 0.14 3.80
C LEU A 83 3.87 1.09 2.63
N TRP A 84 4.60 0.65 1.61
CA TRP A 84 4.93 1.46 0.46
C TRP A 84 3.73 1.85 -0.37
N SER A 85 2.78 0.94 -0.56
CA SER A 85 1.48 1.24 -1.19
C SER A 85 0.77 2.40 -0.46
N LEU A 86 0.76 2.38 0.88
CA LEU A 86 0.19 3.47 1.67
C LEU A 86 0.98 4.77 1.58
N MET A 87 2.31 4.70 1.56
CA MET A 87 3.16 5.89 1.42
C MET A 87 2.92 6.60 0.08
N LEU A 88 2.75 5.85 -1.01
CA LEU A 88 2.36 6.42 -2.31
C LEU A 88 0.94 7.01 -2.25
N ARG A 89 0.00 6.25 -1.68
CA ARG A 89 -1.41 6.63 -1.60
C ARG A 89 -1.64 7.93 -0.82
N LEU A 90 -0.93 8.11 0.28
CA LEU A 90 -1.03 9.28 1.15
C LEU A 90 -0.08 10.41 0.75
N GLY A 91 0.70 10.23 -0.31
CA GLY A 91 1.60 11.26 -0.83
C GLY A 91 2.91 11.45 -0.05
N PHE A 92 3.25 10.56 0.89
CA PHE A 92 4.57 10.55 1.53
C PHE A 92 5.70 10.24 0.54
N LYS A 93 5.37 9.53 -0.55
CA LYS A 93 6.25 9.36 -1.71
C LYS A 93 5.48 9.65 -2.98
N SER A 94 6.15 10.30 -3.93
CA SER A 94 5.71 10.36 -5.33
C SER A 94 6.13 9.09 -6.07
N ARG A 95 5.47 8.80 -7.20
CA ARG A 95 5.85 7.69 -8.09
C ARG A 95 7.33 7.75 -8.48
N ALA A 96 7.82 8.94 -8.84
CA ALA A 96 9.21 9.17 -9.20
C ALA A 96 10.17 8.86 -8.04
N SER A 97 9.85 9.32 -6.82
CA SER A 97 10.68 9.06 -5.63
C SER A 97 10.60 7.61 -5.12
N PHE A 98 9.61 6.84 -5.58
CA PHE A 98 9.42 5.45 -5.18
C PHE A 98 10.05 4.45 -6.16
N ARG A 99 10.19 4.82 -7.44
CA ARG A 99 10.78 3.95 -8.47
C ARG A 99 12.12 3.30 -8.04
N PRO A 100 13.12 4.05 -7.51
CA PRO A 100 14.37 3.44 -7.04
C PRO A 100 14.20 2.43 -5.90
N VAL A 101 13.17 2.61 -5.05
CA VAL A 101 12.86 1.68 -3.95
C VAL A 101 12.33 0.37 -4.51
N ALA A 102 11.45 0.43 -5.51
CA ALA A 102 10.93 -0.75 -6.18
C ALA A 102 12.02 -1.51 -6.95
N GLU A 103 12.89 -0.78 -7.66
CA GLU A 103 14.05 -1.36 -8.36
C GLU A 103 14.99 -2.08 -7.39
N ALA A 104 15.37 -1.44 -6.28
CA ALA A 104 16.24 -2.04 -5.27
C ALA A 104 15.59 -3.26 -4.59
N PHE A 105 14.27 -3.25 -4.41
CA PHE A 105 13.56 -4.40 -3.87
C PHE A 105 13.55 -5.57 -4.87
N MET A 106 13.32 -5.29 -6.15
CA MET A 106 13.26 -6.30 -7.22
C MET A 106 14.65 -6.78 -7.70
N SER A 107 15.73 -6.09 -7.35
CA SER A 107 17.09 -6.57 -7.64
C SER A 107 17.51 -7.73 -6.73
N GLY A 108 16.81 -7.95 -5.61
CA GLY A 108 17.09 -9.02 -4.66
C GLY A 108 16.26 -10.30 -4.92
N PRO A 109 16.79 -11.50 -4.62
CA PRO A 109 16.09 -12.76 -4.86
C PRO A 109 14.78 -12.88 -4.07
N VAL A 110 14.74 -12.37 -2.84
CA VAL A 110 13.55 -12.38 -1.98
C VAL A 110 12.42 -11.54 -2.59
N GLY A 111 12.73 -10.34 -3.07
CA GLY A 111 11.73 -9.45 -3.66
C GLY A 111 11.14 -10.03 -4.95
N GLN A 112 11.99 -10.63 -5.79
CA GLN A 112 11.54 -11.34 -7.00
C GLN A 112 10.66 -12.55 -6.67
N ALA A 113 11.09 -13.40 -5.73
CA ALA A 113 10.34 -14.58 -5.32
C ALA A 113 8.96 -14.20 -4.75
N PHE A 114 8.93 -13.22 -3.84
CA PHE A 114 7.69 -12.67 -3.30
C PHE A 114 6.78 -12.14 -4.39
N TRP A 115 7.29 -11.30 -5.30
CA TRP A 115 6.46 -10.66 -6.31
C TRP A 115 5.94 -11.67 -7.34
N ARG A 116 6.76 -12.67 -7.72
CA ARG A 116 6.35 -13.77 -8.60
C ARG A 116 5.10 -14.48 -8.08
N SER A 117 5.06 -14.78 -6.78
CA SER A 117 3.93 -15.46 -6.14
C SER A 117 2.75 -14.52 -5.86
N ALA A 118 3.00 -13.28 -5.44
CA ALA A 118 1.96 -12.37 -4.97
C ALA A 118 1.29 -11.52 -6.05
N ARG A 119 1.96 -11.25 -7.19
CA ARG A 119 1.51 -10.25 -8.18
C ARG A 119 0.10 -10.51 -8.73
N ALA A 120 -0.25 -11.77 -8.98
CA ALA A 120 -1.55 -12.13 -9.53
C ALA A 120 -2.66 -11.85 -8.51
N HIS A 121 -2.47 -12.30 -7.27
CA HIS A 121 -3.41 -12.05 -6.18
C HIS A 121 -3.57 -10.55 -5.88
N ARG A 122 -2.46 -9.80 -5.83
CA ARG A 122 -2.48 -8.35 -5.61
C ARG A 122 -3.23 -7.59 -6.71
N ARG A 123 -3.16 -8.06 -7.96
CA ARG A 123 -3.93 -7.49 -9.07
C ARG A 123 -5.43 -7.75 -8.93
N ILE A 124 -5.82 -8.97 -8.56
CA ILE A 124 -7.24 -9.35 -8.37
C ILE A 124 -7.86 -8.61 -7.18
N THR A 125 -7.08 -8.39 -6.12
CA THR A 125 -7.55 -7.78 -4.86
C THR A 125 -7.36 -6.27 -4.80
N ALA A 126 -6.90 -5.64 -5.88
CA ALA A 126 -6.78 -4.19 -5.96
C ALA A 126 -8.17 -3.54 -5.78
N ARG A 127 -8.29 -2.60 -4.84
CA ARG A 127 -9.60 -2.01 -4.48
C ARG A 127 -9.92 -0.74 -5.25
N ASP A 128 -8.89 -0.08 -5.76
CA ASP A 128 -8.98 1.17 -6.48
C ASP A 128 -7.71 1.49 -7.25
N LYS A 129 -7.76 2.60 -8.00
CA LYS A 129 -6.66 3.12 -8.81
C LYS A 129 -5.33 3.32 -8.09
N HIS A 130 -5.32 3.49 -6.76
CA HIS A 130 -4.07 3.64 -6.01
C HIS A 130 -3.40 2.30 -5.78
N ASP A 131 -4.19 1.27 -5.48
CA ASP A 131 -3.70 -0.11 -5.36
C ASP A 131 -3.20 -0.60 -6.73
N GLU A 132 -3.94 -0.29 -7.81
CA GLU A 132 -3.53 -0.56 -9.20
C GLU A 132 -2.21 0.13 -9.55
N ALA A 133 -2.10 1.45 -9.33
CA ALA A 133 -0.91 2.21 -9.67
C ALA A 133 0.35 1.74 -8.91
N PHE A 134 0.20 1.29 -7.67
CA PHE A 134 1.30 0.67 -6.91
C PHE A 134 1.70 -0.69 -7.52
N ASN A 135 0.71 -1.54 -7.81
CA ASN A 135 0.96 -2.85 -8.41
C ASN A 135 1.64 -2.73 -9.78
N ASP A 136 1.24 -1.76 -10.60
CA ASP A 136 1.87 -1.51 -11.90
C ASP A 136 3.33 -1.10 -11.75
N LEU A 137 3.66 -0.20 -10.81
CA LEU A 137 5.04 0.22 -10.58
C LEU A 137 5.92 -0.94 -10.12
N MET A 138 5.44 -1.74 -9.17
CA MET A 138 6.17 -2.90 -8.69
C MET A 138 6.33 -3.96 -9.80
N ASN A 139 5.33 -4.10 -10.68
CA ASN A 139 5.41 -5.01 -11.81
C ASN A 139 6.38 -4.53 -12.90
N GLU A 140 6.43 -3.22 -13.18
CA GLU A 140 7.46 -2.62 -14.05
C GLU A 140 8.85 -2.96 -13.52
N ALA A 141 9.13 -2.65 -12.25
CA ALA A 141 10.43 -2.95 -11.63
C ALA A 141 10.76 -4.45 -11.62
N TYR A 142 9.77 -5.32 -11.44
CA TYR A 142 9.97 -6.77 -11.50
C TYR A 142 10.32 -7.22 -12.92
N VAL A 143 9.60 -6.74 -13.93
CA VAL A 143 9.86 -7.08 -15.33
C VAL A 143 11.24 -6.59 -15.75
N GLU A 144 11.60 -5.36 -15.39
CA GLU A 144 12.94 -4.80 -15.65
C GLU A 144 14.04 -5.65 -14.99
N ALA A 145 13.86 -6.05 -13.73
CA ALA A 145 14.85 -6.85 -13.00
C ALA A 145 14.97 -8.31 -13.47
N THR A 146 13.95 -8.84 -14.16
CA THR A 146 13.92 -10.25 -14.62
C THR A 146 14.06 -10.41 -16.13
N SER A 147 14.06 -9.31 -16.88
CA SER A 147 14.45 -9.31 -18.28
C SER A 147 15.98 -9.32 -18.34
N GLU A 148 16.58 -10.33 -18.97
CA GLU A 148 18.05 -10.40 -19.12
C GLU A 148 18.60 -9.07 -19.67
N PRO A 149 19.75 -8.55 -19.18
CA PRO A 149 20.43 -7.47 -19.85
C PRO A 149 20.83 -7.97 -21.23
N SER A 150 20.26 -7.36 -22.27
CA SER A 150 20.67 -7.62 -23.66
C SER A 150 22.18 -7.53 -23.72
N ALA A 151 22.84 -8.65 -24.04
CA ALA A 151 24.29 -8.73 -24.12
C ALA A 151 24.82 -7.61 -25.03
N VAL A 152 25.74 -6.81 -24.50
CA VAL A 152 26.61 -5.91 -25.26
C VAL A 152 27.98 -6.56 -25.31
#